data_AF-A0AAE1QR70-F1
#
_entry.id   AF-A0AAE1QR70-F1
#
_cell.length_a   1.000
_cell.length_b   1.000
_cell.length_c   1.000
_cell.angle_alpha   90.00
_cell.angle_beta   90.00
_cell.angle_gamma   90.00
#
_symmetry.space_group_name_H-M   'P 1'
#
loop_
_entity.id
_entity.type
_entity.pdbx_description
1 polymer ?
#
loop_
_entity_poly.entity_id
_entity_poly.type
_entity_poly.pdbx_seq_one_letter_code
_entity_poly.pdbx_strand_id
1 'polypeptide(L)'
;MTCRLAFGKICNDRNELIMLIREILALSGGFDVGDLFPSWKLLHNMSNMKARLTNVHHKYDLIMENIIIEHKENHARGVKGNNEFDGEDMIDALLRAKQNNELQFPIENDNMKAVILDLFIAGTETSYTAIIWALSELMKHPSVMAKAQAEVGQVFKENKNFDENDLDKLPY
;
A
#
# COMPACT_ATOMS: atom_id res chain seq x y z
N MET A 1 -0.40 8.18 -3.62
CA MET A 1 0.22 7.37 -4.69
C MET A 1 -0.32 5.95 -4.64
N THR A 2 -0.09 5.19 -3.56
CA THR A 2 -0.49 3.77 -3.43
C THR A 2 -1.97 3.50 -3.71
N CYS A 3 -2.92 4.30 -3.20
CA CYS A 3 -4.34 4.13 -3.54
C CYS A 3 -4.65 4.23 -5.03
N ARG A 4 -4.01 5.15 -5.76
CA ARG A 4 -4.24 5.30 -7.20
C ARG A 4 -3.66 4.14 -8.00
N LEU A 5 -2.53 3.59 -7.56
CA LEU A 5 -1.94 2.40 -8.17
C LEU A 5 -2.80 1.16 -7.92
N ALA A 6 -3.30 1.00 -6.69
CA ALA A 6 -4.04 -0.18 -6.29
C ALA A 6 -5.51 -0.18 -6.76
N PHE A 7 -6.19 0.97 -6.74
CA PHE A 7 -7.63 1.11 -6.95
C PHE A 7 -7.98 2.03 -8.12
N GLY A 8 -6.98 2.49 -8.85
CA GLY A 8 -7.15 3.40 -9.98
C GLY A 8 -7.47 4.86 -9.62
N LYS A 9 -8.02 5.10 -8.43
CA LYS A 9 -8.50 6.40 -7.95
C LYS A 9 -8.18 6.65 -6.47
N ILE A 10 -8.46 7.86 -6.01
CA ILE A 10 -8.49 8.13 -4.57
C ILE A 10 -9.65 7.31 -3.96
N CYS A 11 -9.32 6.39 -3.06
CA CYS A 11 -10.31 5.61 -2.32
C CYS A 11 -11.19 6.52 -1.45
N ASN A 12 -12.51 6.35 -1.51
CA ASN A 12 -13.45 7.10 -0.66
C ASN A 12 -13.19 6.80 0.83
N ASP A 13 -12.89 5.55 1.14
CA ASP A 13 -12.61 5.07 2.50
C ASP A 13 -11.12 5.21 2.88
N ARG A 14 -10.35 6.06 2.18
CA ARG A 14 -8.89 6.20 2.37
C ARG A 14 -8.49 6.39 3.84
N ASN A 15 -9.19 7.27 4.56
CA ASN A 15 -8.82 7.56 5.95
C ASN A 15 -9.08 6.34 6.85
N GLU A 16 -10.19 5.63 6.63
CA GLU A 16 -10.48 4.39 7.34
C GLU A 16 -9.46 3.30 7.01
N LEU A 17 -9.15 3.11 5.73
CA LEU A 17 -8.14 2.18 5.26
C LEU A 17 -6.76 2.45 5.89
N ILE A 18 -6.34 3.71 5.96
CA ILE A 18 -5.08 4.10 6.62
C ILE A 18 -5.11 3.76 8.12
N MET A 19 -6.23 4.03 8.81
CA MET A 19 -6.36 3.68 10.23
C MET A 19 -6.29 2.17 10.45
N LEU A 20 -6.96 1.38 9.60
CA LEU A 20 -6.93 -0.08 9.66
C LEU A 20 -5.51 -0.61 9.42
N ILE A 21 -4.81 -0.12 8.38
CA ILE A 21 -3.43 -0.53 8.08
C ILE A 21 -2.51 -0.22 9.25
N ARG A 22 -2.61 0.98 9.86
CA ARG A 22 -1.84 1.34 11.06
C ARG A 22 -2.11 0.41 12.23
N GLU A 23 -3.36 0.01 12.44
CA GLU A 23 -3.69 -0.95 13.50
C GLU A 23 -3.15 -2.35 13.17
N ILE A 24 -3.23 -2.81 11.91
CA ILE A 24 -2.61 -4.07 11.46
C ILE A 24 -1.11 -4.06 11.76
N LEU A 25 -0.41 -2.99 11.38
CA LEU A 25 1.03 -2.82 11.63
C LEU A 25 1.38 -2.82 13.11
N ALA A 26 0.59 -2.13 13.94
CA ALA A 26 0.81 -2.10 15.38
C ALA A 26 0.59 -3.49 16.01
N LEU A 27 -0.37 -4.26 15.50
CA LEU A 27 -0.66 -5.62 15.95
C LEU A 27 0.35 -6.65 15.42
N SER A 28 0.92 -6.45 14.23
CA SER A 28 1.89 -7.36 13.61
C SER A 28 3.35 -7.06 13.98
N GLY A 29 3.65 -5.86 14.46
CA GLY A 29 4.99 -5.45 14.88
C GLY A 29 5.39 -5.91 16.29
N GLY A 30 4.45 -6.46 17.07
CA GLY A 30 4.68 -6.98 18.43
C GLY A 30 4.68 -8.50 18.50
N PHE A 31 5.04 -9.04 19.66
CA PHE A 31 4.87 -10.47 19.98
C PHE A 31 3.61 -10.68 20.83
N ASP A 32 2.82 -11.69 20.51
CA ASP A 32 1.79 -12.20 21.41
C ASP A 32 2.41 -13.06 22.51
N VAL A 33 1.68 -13.23 23.62
CA VAL A 33 2.08 -14.18 24.67
C VAL A 33 2.14 -15.61 24.12
N GLY A 34 1.26 -15.94 23.17
CA GLY A 34 1.30 -17.22 22.47
C GLY A 34 2.52 -17.42 21.59
N ASP A 35 3.07 -16.34 21.02
CA ASP A 35 4.29 -16.38 20.20
C ASP A 35 5.53 -16.65 21.06
N LEU A 36 5.56 -16.08 22.27
CA LEU A 36 6.67 -16.25 23.22
C LEU A 36 6.59 -17.57 24.01
N PHE A 37 5.38 -18.05 24.29
CA PHE A 37 5.13 -19.25 25.09
C PHE A 37 4.22 -20.26 24.36
N PRO A 38 4.67 -20.85 23.23
CA PRO A 38 3.82 -21.70 22.38
C PRO A 38 3.32 -22.97 23.09
N SER A 39 4.05 -23.45 24.12
CA SER A 39 3.67 -24.65 24.88
C SER A 39 2.61 -24.40 25.95
N TRP A 40 2.38 -23.14 26.35
CA TRP A 40 1.50 -22.80 27.49
C TRP A 40 0.15 -22.29 26.98
N LYS A 41 -0.70 -23.22 26.52
CA LYS A 41 -2.01 -22.92 25.89
C LYS A 41 -2.94 -22.07 26.75
N LEU A 42 -2.80 -22.08 28.09
CA LEU A 42 -3.55 -21.21 28.98
C LEU A 42 -3.23 -19.72 28.76
N LEU A 43 -1.98 -19.40 28.38
CA LEU A 43 -1.54 -18.02 28.12
C LEU A 43 -2.01 -17.48 26.77
N HIS A 44 -2.35 -18.35 25.81
CA HIS A 44 -2.75 -17.95 24.44
C HIS A 44 -4.04 -17.14 24.41
N ASN A 45 -4.89 -17.28 25.44
CA ASN A 45 -6.15 -16.55 25.55
C ASN A 45 -6.07 -15.37 26.55
N MET A 46 -4.88 -15.07 27.09
CA MET A 46 -4.70 -13.95 28.02
C MET A 46 -4.60 -12.60 27.30
N SER A 47 -4.26 -12.60 26.01
CA SER A 47 -4.21 -11.39 25.22
C SER A 47 -5.53 -11.15 24.48
N ASN A 48 -5.91 -9.89 24.34
CA ASN A 48 -7.01 -9.50 23.45
C ASN A 48 -6.55 -9.34 21.98
N MET A 49 -5.31 -9.75 21.65
CA MET A 49 -4.69 -9.46 20.37
C MET A 49 -5.42 -10.14 19.22
N LYS A 50 -5.76 -11.43 19.39
CA LYS A 50 -6.50 -12.19 18.39
C LYS A 50 -7.85 -11.55 18.03
N ALA A 51 -8.63 -11.15 19.04
CA ALA A 51 -9.93 -10.53 18.80
C ALA A 51 -9.80 -9.17 18.08
N ARG A 52 -8.79 -8.36 18.44
CA ARG A 52 -8.48 -7.11 17.75
C ARG A 52 -8.07 -7.35 16.30
N LEU A 53 -7.17 -8.30 16.05
CA LEU A 53 -6.73 -8.64 14.70
C LEU A 53 -7.89 -9.12 13.83
N THR A 54 -8.75 -9.99 14.36
CA THR A 54 -9.97 -10.44 13.65
C THR A 54 -10.91 -9.28 13.33
N ASN A 55 -11.11 -8.35 14.26
CA ASN A 55 -11.96 -7.19 14.03
C ASN A 55 -11.40 -6.25 12.94
N VAL A 56 -10.09 -5.99 12.96
CA VAL A 56 -9.44 -5.14 11.95
C VAL A 56 -9.42 -5.81 10.59
N HIS A 57 -9.13 -7.12 10.53
CA HIS A 57 -9.22 -7.92 9.31
C HIS A 57 -10.64 -7.82 8.72
N HIS A 58 -11.68 -8.03 9.53
CA HIS A 58 -13.06 -7.99 9.05
C HIS A 58 -13.43 -6.65 8.42
N LYS A 59 -13.02 -5.53 9.04
CA LYS A 59 -13.26 -4.19 8.46
C LYS A 59 -12.51 -3.98 7.15
N TYR A 60 -11.25 -4.40 7.09
CA TYR A 60 -10.46 -4.35 5.87
C TYR A 60 -11.11 -5.17 4.74
N ASP A 61 -11.54 -6.38 5.06
CA ASP A 61 -12.21 -7.30 4.14
C ASP A 61 -13.48 -6.69 3.52
N LEU A 62 -14.32 -6.03 4.34
CA LEU A 62 -15.53 -5.35 3.87
C LEU A 62 -15.22 -4.22 2.89
N ILE A 63 -14.24 -3.35 3.21
CA ILE A 63 -13.84 -2.25 2.32
C ILE A 63 -13.34 -2.81 0.99
N MET A 64 -12.46 -3.82 1.04
CA MET A 64 -11.89 -4.40 -0.16
C MET A 64 -12.88 -5.17 -1.00
N GLU A 65 -13.81 -5.91 -0.39
CA GLU A 65 -14.87 -6.60 -1.14
C GLU A 65 -15.74 -5.60 -1.90
N ASN A 66 -16.13 -4.48 -1.26
CA ASN A 66 -16.89 -3.42 -1.93
C ASN A 66 -16.13 -2.84 -3.13
N ILE A 67 -14.83 -2.58 -2.99
CA ILE A 67 -13.98 -2.10 -4.09
C ILE A 67 -13.92 -3.12 -5.22
N ILE A 68 -13.69 -4.40 -4.92
CA ILE A 68 -13.61 -5.48 -5.93
C ILE A 68 -14.96 -5.63 -6.66
N ILE A 69 -16.08 -5.53 -5.95
CA ILE A 69 -17.42 -5.56 -6.55
C ILE A 69 -17.59 -4.40 -7.53
N GLU A 70 -17.21 -3.17 -7.13
CA GLU A 70 -17.28 -2.01 -8.01
C GLU A 70 -16.48 -2.23 -9.31
N HIS A 71 -15.27 -2.77 -9.21
CA HIS A 71 -14.44 -3.05 -10.40
C HIS A 71 -15.13 -4.08 -11.30
N LYS A 72 -15.63 -5.19 -10.74
CA LYS A 72 -16.36 -6.21 -11.51
C LYS A 72 -17.60 -5.65 -12.21
N GLU A 73 -18.37 -4.79 -11.55
CA GLU A 73 -19.54 -4.12 -12.15
C GLU A 73 -19.14 -3.18 -13.28
N ASN A 74 -18.02 -2.45 -13.15
CA ASN A 74 -17.48 -1.60 -14.20
C ASN A 74 -17.04 -2.40 -15.44
N HIS A 75 -16.34 -3.53 -15.23
CA HIS A 75 -15.99 -4.46 -16.31
C HIS A 75 -17.25 -5.00 -17.02
N ALA A 76 -18.28 -5.40 -16.26
CA ALA A 76 -19.53 -5.90 -16.83
C ALA A 76 -20.29 -4.84 -17.66
N ARG A 77 -20.10 -3.55 -17.34
CA ARG A 77 -20.63 -2.40 -18.11
C ARG A 77 -19.77 -2.03 -19.33
N GLY A 78 -18.65 -2.72 -19.56
CA GLY A 78 -17.74 -2.45 -20.67
C GLY A 78 -16.81 -1.25 -20.44
N VAL A 79 -16.64 -0.80 -19.19
CA VAL A 79 -15.63 0.20 -18.83
C VAL A 79 -14.25 -0.44 -18.98
N LYS A 80 -13.34 0.23 -19.71
CA LYS A 80 -12.03 -0.34 -20.07
C LYS A 80 -11.02 -0.40 -18.91
N GLY A 81 -11.25 0.36 -17.85
CA GLY A 81 -10.40 0.39 -16.67
C GLY A 81 -11.00 1.28 -15.59
N ASN A 82 -10.59 1.06 -14.35
CA ASN A 82 -11.13 1.75 -13.18
C ASN A 82 -10.29 2.95 -12.73
N ASN A 83 -9.17 3.21 -13.41
CA ASN A 83 -8.30 4.32 -13.06
C ASN A 83 -8.79 5.68 -13.56
N GLU A 84 -8.28 6.76 -12.94
CA GLU A 84 -8.63 8.16 -13.25
C GLU A 84 -8.42 8.55 -14.74
N PHE A 85 -7.76 7.70 -15.54
CA PHE A 85 -7.45 7.87 -16.95
C PHE A 85 -8.00 6.72 -17.84
N ASP A 86 -9.06 6.02 -17.39
CA ASP A 86 -9.70 4.89 -18.07
C ASP A 86 -8.76 3.70 -18.39
N GLY A 87 -7.66 3.60 -17.67
CA GLY A 87 -6.69 2.52 -17.77
C GLY A 87 -6.86 1.45 -16.68
N GLU A 88 -6.13 0.36 -16.87
CA GLU A 88 -6.04 -0.75 -15.92
C GLU A 88 -5.34 -0.31 -14.61
N ASP A 89 -5.90 -0.69 -13.47
CA ASP A 89 -5.22 -0.67 -12.17
C ASP A 89 -4.87 -2.07 -11.67
N MET A 90 -4.33 -2.19 -10.46
CA MET A 90 -3.92 -3.48 -9.92
C MET A 90 -5.08 -4.47 -9.72
N ILE A 91 -6.25 -4.01 -9.31
CA ILE A 91 -7.42 -4.89 -9.15
C ILE A 91 -7.89 -5.36 -10.53
N ASP A 92 -7.92 -4.47 -11.52
CA ASP A 92 -8.24 -4.84 -12.90
C ASP A 92 -7.27 -5.87 -13.46
N ALA A 93 -5.96 -5.68 -13.24
CA ALA A 93 -4.93 -6.63 -13.67
C ALA A 93 -5.10 -8.00 -13.00
N LEU A 94 -5.43 -8.04 -11.71
CA LEU A 94 -5.69 -9.29 -10.97
C LEU A 94 -6.99 -9.98 -11.44
N LEU A 95 -8.05 -9.20 -11.72
CA LEU A 95 -9.28 -9.72 -12.30
C LEU A 95 -9.07 -10.30 -13.71
N ARG A 96 -8.25 -9.64 -14.53
CA ARG A 96 -7.83 -10.17 -15.84
C ARG A 96 -6.99 -11.42 -15.70
N ALA A 97 -6.03 -11.44 -14.77
CA ALA A 97 -5.22 -12.62 -14.48
C ALA A 97 -6.09 -13.81 -14.03
N LYS A 98 -7.12 -13.54 -13.22
CA LYS A 98 -8.11 -14.56 -12.79
C LYS A 98 -8.87 -15.19 -13.96
N GLN A 99 -9.06 -14.48 -15.08
CA GLN A 99 -9.71 -15.03 -16.28
C GLN A 99 -8.76 -15.89 -17.12
N ASN A 100 -7.45 -15.87 -16.84
CA ASN A 100 -6.49 -16.70 -17.56
C ASN A 100 -6.52 -18.15 -17.01
N ASN A 101 -6.89 -19.10 -17.87
CA ASN A 101 -6.97 -20.53 -17.55
C ASN A 101 -5.60 -21.23 -17.47
N GLU A 102 -4.49 -20.51 -17.70
CA GLU A 102 -3.12 -21.06 -17.63
C GLU A 102 -2.52 -21.04 -16.22
N LEU A 103 -3.20 -20.46 -15.24
CA LEU A 103 -2.71 -20.43 -13.86
C LEU A 103 -2.80 -21.81 -13.21
N GLN A 104 -1.72 -22.20 -12.51
CA GLN A 104 -1.68 -23.47 -11.75
C GLN A 104 -2.70 -23.52 -10.61
N PHE A 105 -3.05 -22.35 -10.07
CA PHE A 105 -4.03 -22.20 -8.99
C PHE A 105 -4.97 -21.04 -9.31
N PRO A 106 -6.27 -21.16 -9.02
CA PRO A 106 -7.23 -20.09 -9.27
C PRO A 106 -6.97 -18.89 -8.35
N ILE A 107 -7.12 -17.68 -8.87
CA ILE A 107 -7.09 -16.44 -8.08
C ILE A 107 -8.49 -16.19 -7.51
N GLU A 108 -8.60 -16.18 -6.18
CA GLU A 108 -9.82 -15.83 -5.45
C GLU A 108 -9.81 -14.38 -4.96
N ASN A 109 -10.97 -13.88 -4.53
CA ASN A 109 -11.07 -12.52 -3.98
C ASN A 109 -10.11 -12.34 -2.79
N ASP A 110 -9.98 -13.35 -1.93
CA ASP A 110 -9.12 -13.28 -0.75
C ASP A 110 -7.64 -13.18 -1.12
N ASN A 111 -7.21 -13.80 -2.23
CA ASN A 111 -5.84 -13.63 -2.73
C ASN A 111 -5.62 -12.19 -3.21
N MET A 112 -6.59 -11.60 -3.91
CA MET A 112 -6.50 -10.21 -4.36
C MET A 112 -6.45 -9.25 -3.18
N LYS A 113 -7.30 -9.45 -2.17
CA LYS A 113 -7.29 -8.68 -0.92
C LYS A 113 -5.93 -8.76 -0.23
N ALA A 114 -5.37 -9.96 -0.07
CA ALA A 114 -4.07 -10.15 0.57
C ALA A 114 -2.93 -9.44 -0.19
N VAL A 115 -2.88 -9.60 -1.52
CA VAL A 115 -1.85 -8.94 -2.35
C VAL A 115 -1.93 -7.42 -2.26
N ILE A 116 -3.14 -6.86 -2.25
CA ILE A 116 -3.34 -5.42 -2.09
C ILE A 116 -2.90 -4.98 -0.68
N LEU A 117 -3.26 -5.72 0.37
CA LEU A 117 -2.83 -5.42 1.73
C LEU A 117 -1.31 -5.37 1.85
N ASP A 118 -0.62 -6.37 1.30
CA ASP A 118 0.84 -6.46 1.30
C ASP A 118 1.47 -5.27 0.57
N LEU A 119 0.97 -4.92 -0.62
CA LEU A 119 1.45 -3.77 -1.37
C LEU A 119 1.27 -2.46 -0.59
N PHE A 120 0.13 -2.31 0.09
CA PHE A 120 -0.15 -1.13 0.90
C PHE A 120 0.83 -1.02 2.06
N ILE A 121 0.93 -2.06 2.88
CA ILE A 121 1.83 -2.11 4.03
C ILE A 121 3.27 -1.82 3.62
N ALA A 122 3.77 -2.55 2.62
CA ALA A 122 5.13 -2.41 2.14
C ALA A 122 5.36 -1.04 1.48
N GLY A 123 4.42 -0.57 0.68
CA GLY A 123 4.57 0.66 -0.10
C GLY A 123 4.43 1.93 0.71
N THR A 124 3.57 1.98 1.74
CA THR A 124 3.31 3.22 2.47
C THR A 124 4.25 3.44 3.65
N GLU A 125 4.41 2.45 4.54
CA GLU A 125 5.17 2.67 5.78
C GLU A 125 6.67 2.80 5.53
N THR A 126 7.21 1.99 4.63
CA THR A 126 8.66 2.00 4.33
C THR A 126 9.07 3.30 3.66
N SER A 127 8.34 3.73 2.63
CA SER A 127 8.61 4.97 1.90
C SER A 127 8.39 6.21 2.77
N TYR A 128 7.31 6.24 3.57
CA TYR A 128 7.06 7.30 4.54
C TYR A 128 8.22 7.42 5.55
N THR A 129 8.63 6.29 6.13
CA THR A 129 9.73 6.25 7.11
C THR A 129 11.04 6.71 6.46
N ALA A 130 11.35 6.24 5.26
CA ALA A 130 12.56 6.64 4.52
C ALA A 130 12.58 8.15 4.24
N ILE A 131 11.47 8.74 3.80
CA ILE A 131 11.36 10.18 3.55
C ILE A 131 11.57 10.98 4.85
N ILE A 132 10.94 10.56 5.94
CA ILE A 132 11.10 11.24 7.24
C ILE A 132 12.56 11.19 7.70
N TRP A 133 13.23 10.05 7.59
CA TRP A 133 14.66 9.95 7.89
C TRP A 133 15.52 10.81 6.97
N ALA A 134 15.29 10.76 5.66
CA ALA A 134 16.04 11.56 4.69
C ALA A 134 15.92 13.06 5.00
N LEU A 135 14.70 13.57 5.20
CA LEU A 135 14.47 14.97 5.57
C LEU A 135 15.09 15.32 6.92
N SER A 136 14.99 14.43 7.91
CA SER A 136 15.58 14.64 9.24
C SER A 136 17.11 14.76 9.18
N GLU A 137 17.77 13.91 8.38
CA GLU A 137 19.22 13.95 8.20
C GLU A 137 19.66 15.18 7.40
N LEU A 138 18.92 15.57 6.36
CA LEU A 138 19.18 16.82 5.63
C LEU A 138 19.09 18.04 6.55
N MET A 139 18.08 18.12 7.42
CA MET A 139 17.90 19.22 8.37
C MET A 139 19.02 19.29 9.43
N LYS A 140 19.58 18.15 9.84
CA LYS A 140 20.73 18.10 10.76
C LYS A 140 22.06 18.45 10.08
N HIS A 141 22.14 18.32 8.76
CA HIS A 141 23.35 18.57 7.98
C HIS A 141 23.12 19.64 6.89
N PRO A 142 23.07 20.94 7.25
CA PRO A 142 22.74 22.02 6.32
C PRO A 142 23.65 22.09 5.08
N SER A 143 24.92 21.70 5.20
CA SER A 143 25.85 21.65 4.06
C SER A 143 25.49 20.57 3.04
N VAL A 144 24.95 19.43 3.48
CA VAL A 144 24.45 18.35 2.61
C VAL A 144 23.14 18.79 1.96
N MET A 145 22.24 19.38 2.74
CA MET A 145 20.98 19.93 2.23
C MET A 145 21.20 21.00 1.15
N ALA A 146 22.14 21.92 1.36
CA ALA A 146 22.48 22.95 0.39
C ALA A 146 22.99 22.36 -0.93
N LYS A 147 23.76 21.26 -0.88
CA LYS A 147 24.24 20.57 -2.09
C LYS A 147 23.11 19.91 -2.88
N ALA A 148 22.24 19.16 -2.20
CA ALA A 148 21.08 18.52 -2.85
C ALA A 148 20.14 19.55 -3.49
N GLN A 149 19.87 20.66 -2.78
CA GLN A 149 19.06 21.76 -3.33
C GLN A 149 19.72 22.46 -4.51
N ALA A 150 21.05 22.66 -4.46
CA ALA A 150 21.80 23.26 -5.56
C ALA A 150 21.77 22.38 -6.81
N GLU A 151 21.89 21.06 -6.68
CA GLU A 151 21.81 20.14 -7.81
C GLU A 151 20.43 20.16 -8.47
N VAL A 152 19.36 20.00 -7.68
CA VAL A 152 17.98 20.10 -8.17
C VAL A 152 17.75 21.44 -8.88
N GLY A 153 18.23 22.54 -8.29
CA GLY A 153 18.14 23.88 -8.90
C GLY A 153 18.92 24.02 -10.20
N GLN A 154 20.10 23.41 -10.31
CA GLN A 154 20.94 23.46 -11.50
C GLN A 154 20.36 22.63 -12.65
N VAL A 155 19.82 21.44 -12.35
CA VAL A 155 19.29 20.49 -13.33
C VAL A 155 17.94 20.97 -13.86
N PHE A 156 17.02 21.39 -12.98
CA PHE A 156 15.66 21.74 -13.38
C PHE A 156 15.45 23.23 -13.65
N LYS A 157 16.27 24.13 -13.08
CA LYS A 157 16.15 25.60 -13.27
C LYS A 157 14.69 26.08 -13.16
N GLU A 158 14.13 26.59 -14.26
CA GLU A 158 12.75 27.09 -14.38
C GLU A 158 11.77 26.02 -14.90
N ASN A 159 12.26 24.85 -15.31
CA ASN A 159 11.43 23.76 -15.79
C ASN A 159 10.69 23.11 -14.62
N LYS A 160 9.37 23.26 -14.60
CA LYS A 160 8.48 22.63 -13.61
C LYS A 160 7.96 21.27 -14.05
N ASN A 161 8.21 20.88 -15.30
CA ASN A 161 7.84 19.57 -15.83
C ASN A 161 9.06 18.66 -15.79
N PHE A 162 9.11 17.82 -14.77
CA PHE A 162 10.08 16.75 -14.58
C PHE A 162 9.35 15.43 -14.36
N ASP A 163 9.96 14.33 -14.75
CA ASP A 163 9.45 12.97 -14.52
C ASP A 163 10.56 12.04 -13.99
N GLU A 164 10.21 10.76 -13.78
CA GLU A 164 11.12 9.76 -13.22
C GLU A 164 12.36 9.52 -14.09
N ASN A 165 12.32 9.79 -15.40
CA ASN A 165 13.48 9.65 -16.28
C ASN A 165 14.53 10.75 -16.06
N ASP A 166 14.16 11.84 -15.41
CA ASP A 166 15.10 12.91 -15.07
C ASP A 166 15.95 12.60 -13.82
N LEU A 167 15.64 11.52 -13.09
CA LEU A 167 16.37 11.13 -11.89
C LEU A 167 17.84 10.80 -12.17
N ASP A 168 18.16 10.29 -13.36
CA ASP A 168 19.55 10.03 -13.79
C ASP A 168 20.41 11.30 -13.87
N LYS A 169 19.77 12.48 -13.87
CA LYS A 169 20.45 13.79 -13.88
C LYS A 169 20.74 14.30 -12.47
N LEU A 170 20.32 13.59 -11.42
CA LEU A 170 20.47 13.97 -10.01
C LEU A 170 21.38 12.96 -9.26
N PRO A 171 22.70 12.98 -9.49
CA PRO A 171 23.61 12.02 -8.87
C PRO A 171 23.90 12.25 -7.37
N TYR A 172 23.47 13.36 -6.77
CA TYR A 172 23.72 13.69 -5.36
C TYR A 172 22.50 13.42 -4.47
#